data_AF-A0A916TM64-F1
#
_entry.id   AF-A0A916TM64-F1
#
_cell.length_a   1.000
_cell.length_b   1.000
_cell.length_c   1.000
_cell.angle_alpha   90.00
_cell.angle_beta   90.00
_cell.angle_gamma   90.00
#
_symmetry.space_group_name_H-M   'P 1'
#
loop_
_entity.id
_entity.type
_entity.pdbx_description
1 polymer ?
#
loop_
_entity_poly.entity_id
_entity_poly.type
_entity_poly.pdbx_seq_one_letter_code
_entity_poly.pdbx_strand_id
1 'polypeptide(L)'
;MTILDARSQHFERAYVAFSGGGARGLLHLGVLDVIEQQNIKVCGFAGTSAGSIIAALAAAGFTRKRLFNPDLNTTIFDELKQIDPRIDRPSRIFGRFGWWRMCLIRSFPRLFVLLAAAFAAGPVFGAGMVFSAEDISLPLKFLIWIGLFLLLVVYVYLSFFLLVGGIARLERFNRALGLLLSKEVHGTTDKPVKFEDFGNGTGRPELKIVATNLTTRELELFSPQTTPDVCVADAVSASCCIPFVFKAWRIKKRGMERHELYADGGLVSNLPAWCFDEERLLDPDALTFAADIGDDPHKPITSPRRFLVAVIRSAIFGASKLSTRAADHFLHVVHDQATENGHTVKLLDFDISFNTAREAFEDSRAVAQTQIVSDFIEHRNTYRKTAEVIADIVEEYLAILELNRVANGKDEGRVRAAIALPENGMKKSLRLRHGRNYDGISDQGLVLPINGSITGRCWREGKTQVCFRPFDGVDDFPGEGHYRWKSLVWPEMRWLLTVPIWTAQTPHRQEPDFIVVVDGNTYFGENKVLAEEILKELETEIQDTVASLVQG
;
A
#
# COMPACT_ATOMS: atom_id res chain seq x y z
N MET A 1 -12.47 -40.72 1.01
CA MET A 1 -12.83 -39.44 0.37
C MET A 1 -13.93 -38.85 1.23
N THR A 2 -13.51 -38.18 2.30
CA THR A 2 -14.35 -37.86 3.46
C THR A 2 -14.69 -36.37 3.40
N ILE A 3 -15.86 -36.00 3.94
CA ILE A 3 -16.51 -34.68 3.91
C ILE A 3 -15.62 -33.50 4.39
N LEU A 4 -14.41 -33.77 4.89
CA LEU A 4 -13.38 -32.79 5.27
C LEU A 4 -12.67 -32.12 4.07
N ASP A 5 -12.62 -32.74 2.89
CA ASP A 5 -11.95 -32.14 1.71
C ASP A 5 -12.77 -31.02 1.04
N ALA A 6 -14.06 -30.89 1.35
CA ALA A 6 -14.93 -29.90 0.71
C ALA A 6 -14.95 -28.54 1.44
N ARG A 7 -14.36 -28.44 2.63
CA ARG A 7 -14.33 -27.19 3.42
C ARG A 7 -13.00 -26.40 3.33
N SER A 8 -12.01 -26.89 2.58
CA SER A 8 -10.64 -26.38 2.64
C SER A 8 -10.15 -25.61 1.40
N GLN A 9 -11.04 -25.14 0.51
CA GLN A 9 -10.67 -24.07 -0.44
C GLN A 9 -11.06 -22.71 0.12
N HIS A 10 -10.45 -22.34 1.25
CA HIS A 10 -10.46 -20.95 1.69
C HIS A 10 -9.59 -20.15 0.71
N PHE A 11 -10.22 -19.53 -0.28
CA PHE A 11 -9.55 -18.47 -1.06
C PHE A 11 -9.18 -17.36 -0.08
N GLU A 12 -7.90 -17.01 -0.03
CA GLU A 12 -7.51 -15.79 0.68
C GLU A 12 -8.17 -14.60 -0.01
N ARG A 13 -8.92 -13.82 0.77
CA ARG A 13 -9.54 -12.58 0.30
C ARG A 13 -8.53 -11.47 0.46
N ALA A 14 -8.43 -10.58 -0.52
CA ALA A 14 -7.50 -9.46 -0.43
C ALA A 14 -8.05 -8.15 -1.00
N TYR A 15 -7.60 -7.04 -0.42
CA TYR A 15 -7.71 -5.70 -0.96
C TYR A 15 -6.34 -5.26 -1.46
N VAL A 16 -6.27 -4.59 -2.60
CA VAL A 16 -5.00 -4.20 -3.22
C VAL A 16 -4.97 -2.70 -3.47
N ALA A 17 -3.96 -2.00 -2.95
CA ALA A 17 -3.78 -0.56 -3.12
C ALA A 17 -2.49 -0.26 -3.88
N PHE A 18 -2.58 0.44 -4.99
CA PHE A 18 -1.45 0.81 -5.84
C PHE A 18 -1.11 2.29 -5.73
N SER A 19 0.14 2.62 -5.41
CA SER A 19 0.56 4.01 -5.29
C SER A 19 0.83 4.72 -6.63
N GLY A 20 0.96 6.04 -6.59
CA GLY A 20 1.36 6.84 -7.75
C GLY A 20 2.84 6.67 -8.10
N GLY A 21 3.15 6.64 -9.40
CA GLY A 21 4.52 6.43 -9.89
C GLY A 21 4.79 6.85 -11.35
N GLY A 22 3.83 7.51 -12.02
CA GLY A 22 3.96 7.90 -13.43
C GLY A 22 4.27 6.69 -14.34
N ALA A 23 5.29 6.78 -15.18
CA ALA A 23 5.72 5.67 -16.04
C ALA A 23 6.18 4.42 -15.26
N ARG A 24 6.54 4.57 -13.97
CA ARG A 24 6.86 3.42 -13.09
C ARG A 24 5.62 2.60 -12.73
N GLY A 25 4.40 3.04 -13.07
CA GLY A 25 3.19 2.23 -12.89
C GLY A 25 3.25 0.84 -13.55
N LEU A 26 4.16 0.63 -14.50
CA LEU A 26 4.50 -0.70 -15.03
C LEU A 26 4.87 -1.72 -13.94
N LEU A 27 5.53 -1.28 -12.87
CA LEU A 27 5.99 -2.15 -11.79
C LEU A 27 4.83 -2.80 -11.02
N HIS A 28 3.68 -2.10 -10.94
CA HIS A 28 2.47 -2.67 -10.34
C HIS A 28 1.99 -3.94 -11.05
N LEU A 29 2.35 -4.13 -12.33
CA LEU A 29 2.06 -5.37 -13.04
C LEU A 29 2.81 -6.57 -12.46
N GLY A 30 4.03 -6.38 -11.94
CA GLY A 30 4.78 -7.45 -11.27
C GLY A 30 4.08 -7.90 -10.00
N VAL A 31 3.55 -6.96 -9.22
CA VAL A 31 2.74 -7.25 -8.03
C VAL A 31 1.44 -7.97 -8.40
N LEU A 32 0.74 -7.47 -9.42
CA LEU A 32 -0.50 -8.07 -9.90
C LEU A 32 -0.29 -9.51 -10.40
N ASP A 33 0.83 -9.79 -11.08
CA ASP A 33 1.17 -11.14 -11.55
C ASP A 33 1.30 -12.14 -10.41
N VAL A 34 1.94 -11.74 -9.31
CA VAL A 34 2.11 -12.60 -8.13
C VAL A 34 0.76 -12.82 -7.43
N ILE A 35 -0.05 -11.78 -7.26
CA ILE A 35 -1.40 -11.90 -6.65
C ILE A 35 -2.28 -12.85 -7.48
N GLU A 36 -2.25 -12.72 -8.82
CA GLU A 36 -2.98 -13.61 -9.74
C GLU A 36 -2.49 -15.07 -9.64
N GLN A 37 -1.19 -15.30 -9.42
CA GLN A 37 -0.59 -16.64 -9.32
C GLN A 37 -0.92 -17.36 -8.00
N GLN A 38 -1.15 -16.61 -6.91
CA GLN A 38 -1.43 -17.17 -5.59
C GLN A 38 -2.91 -17.58 -5.41
N ASN A 39 -3.73 -17.54 -6.47
CA ASN A 39 -5.16 -17.86 -6.42
C ASN A 39 -5.92 -17.06 -5.34
N ILE A 40 -5.51 -15.81 -5.12
CA ILE A 40 -6.09 -14.89 -4.13
C ILE A 40 -7.32 -14.22 -4.75
N LYS A 41 -8.44 -14.21 -4.03
CA LYS A 41 -9.65 -13.51 -4.45
C LYS A 41 -9.57 -12.03 -4.07
N VAL A 42 -9.28 -11.18 -5.04
CA VAL A 42 -9.27 -9.73 -4.81
C VAL A 42 -10.70 -9.21 -4.67
N CYS A 43 -11.01 -8.64 -3.51
CA CYS A 43 -12.31 -8.07 -3.15
C CYS A 43 -12.41 -6.59 -3.51
N GLY A 44 -11.28 -5.87 -3.56
CA GLY A 44 -11.25 -4.48 -3.99
C GLY A 44 -9.87 -3.99 -4.41
N PHE A 45 -9.85 -3.01 -5.30
CA PHE A 45 -8.68 -2.31 -5.78
C PHE A 45 -8.76 -0.82 -5.44
N ALA A 46 -7.67 -0.26 -4.93
CA ALA A 46 -7.49 1.18 -4.75
C ALA A 46 -6.29 1.67 -5.54
N GLY A 47 -6.34 2.90 -6.05
CA GLY A 47 -5.19 3.45 -6.75
C GLY A 47 -5.10 4.97 -6.80
N THR A 48 -3.86 5.45 -6.85
CA THR A 48 -3.52 6.87 -7.04
C THR A 48 -2.65 7.02 -8.29
N SER A 49 -2.91 8.04 -9.11
CA SER A 49 -2.15 8.36 -10.32
C SER A 49 -1.96 7.13 -11.20
N ALA A 50 -0.73 6.77 -11.57
CA ALA A 50 -0.46 5.56 -12.35
C ALA A 50 -1.03 4.26 -11.73
N GLY A 51 -1.10 4.17 -10.40
CA GLY A 51 -1.75 3.05 -9.70
C GLY A 51 -3.26 2.99 -9.94
N SER A 52 -3.94 4.13 -10.12
CA SER A 52 -5.38 4.17 -10.44
C SER A 52 -5.70 3.57 -11.80
N ILE A 53 -4.76 3.65 -12.76
CA ILE A 53 -4.90 3.03 -14.08
C ILE A 53 -4.92 1.51 -13.94
N ILE A 54 -3.96 0.95 -13.19
CA ILE A 54 -3.86 -0.49 -12.98
C ILE A 54 -5.03 -0.99 -12.14
N ALA A 55 -5.40 -0.28 -11.07
CA ALA A 55 -6.56 -0.60 -10.24
C ALA A 55 -7.86 -0.67 -11.06
N ALA A 56 -8.13 0.33 -11.91
CA ALA A 56 -9.35 0.37 -12.73
C ALA A 56 -9.39 -0.76 -13.77
N LEU A 57 -8.27 -1.05 -14.43
CA LEU A 57 -8.19 -2.14 -15.41
C LEU A 57 -8.32 -3.50 -14.73
N ALA A 58 -7.61 -3.73 -13.62
CA ALA A 58 -7.70 -4.98 -12.87
C ALA A 58 -9.10 -5.22 -12.31
N ALA A 59 -9.74 -4.20 -11.71
CA ALA A 59 -11.11 -4.30 -11.23
C ALA A 59 -12.12 -4.60 -12.35
N ALA A 60 -11.86 -4.12 -13.57
CA ALA A 60 -12.72 -4.39 -14.74
C ALA A 60 -12.58 -5.82 -15.27
N GLY A 61 -11.52 -6.55 -14.88
CA GLY A 61 -11.25 -7.93 -15.30
C GLY A 61 -10.04 -8.10 -16.21
N PHE A 62 -9.24 -7.05 -16.45
CA PHE A 62 -8.02 -7.19 -17.23
C PHE A 62 -6.95 -7.95 -16.43
N THR A 63 -6.57 -9.11 -16.93
CA THR A 63 -5.45 -9.88 -16.36
C THR A 63 -4.12 -9.23 -16.68
N ARG A 64 -3.13 -9.47 -15.83
CA ARG A 64 -1.76 -9.00 -16.06
C ARG A 64 -1.23 -9.42 -17.44
N LYS A 65 -1.53 -10.65 -17.89
CA LYS A 65 -1.18 -11.14 -19.25
C LYS A 65 -1.71 -10.29 -20.38
N ARG A 66 -2.89 -9.70 -20.23
CA ARG A 66 -3.47 -8.81 -21.24
C ARG A 66 -2.88 -7.40 -21.18
N LEU A 67 -2.49 -6.94 -19.99
CA LEU A 67 -1.88 -5.63 -19.80
C LEU A 67 -0.45 -5.56 -20.35
N PHE A 68 0.37 -6.58 -20.07
CA PHE A 68 1.75 -6.68 -20.53
C PHE A 68 2.16 -8.14 -20.60
N ASN A 69 2.48 -8.65 -21.79
CA ASN A 69 2.92 -10.03 -22.00
C ASN A 69 4.38 -10.07 -22.48
N PRO A 70 5.33 -10.43 -21.60
CA PRO A 70 6.74 -10.49 -21.97
C PRO A 70 7.05 -11.61 -22.97
N ASP A 71 6.31 -12.71 -22.97
CA ASP A 71 6.57 -13.88 -23.84
C ASP A 71 6.17 -13.62 -25.28
N LEU A 72 5.05 -12.89 -25.47
CA LEU A 72 4.49 -12.59 -26.79
C LEU A 72 4.92 -11.22 -27.33
N ASN A 73 5.72 -10.46 -26.57
CA ASN A 73 6.05 -9.07 -26.87
C ASN A 73 4.82 -8.18 -27.14
N THR A 74 3.73 -8.42 -26.40
CA THR A 74 2.46 -7.69 -26.57
C THR A 74 2.11 -6.88 -25.33
N THR A 75 1.35 -5.81 -25.54
CA THR A 75 0.91 -4.88 -24.49
C THR A 75 -0.54 -4.50 -24.69
N ILE A 76 -1.14 -3.85 -23.69
CA ILE A 76 -2.48 -3.25 -23.82
C ILE A 76 -2.58 -2.25 -24.99
N PHE A 77 -1.44 -1.67 -25.44
CA PHE A 77 -1.42 -0.75 -26.57
C PHE A 77 -1.73 -1.44 -27.90
N ASP A 78 -1.50 -2.74 -28.02
CA ASP A 78 -1.87 -3.50 -29.21
C ASP A 78 -3.40 -3.64 -29.34
N GLU A 79 -4.10 -3.81 -28.21
CA GLU A 79 -5.56 -3.77 -28.17
C GLU A 79 -6.09 -2.35 -28.38
N LEU A 80 -5.48 -1.35 -27.75
CA LEU A 80 -5.86 0.05 -27.96
C LEU A 80 -5.72 0.48 -29.41
N LYS A 81 -4.66 0.03 -30.11
CA LYS A 81 -4.44 0.33 -31.53
C LYS A 81 -5.58 -0.20 -32.42
N GLN A 82 -6.24 -1.29 -32.02
CA GLN A 82 -7.41 -1.82 -32.74
C GLN A 82 -8.66 -0.94 -32.52
N ILE A 83 -8.77 -0.28 -31.37
CA ILE A 83 -9.90 0.58 -31.00
C ILE A 83 -9.70 2.01 -31.51
N ASP A 84 -8.53 2.61 -31.27
CA ASP A 84 -8.10 3.90 -31.79
C ASP A 84 -6.71 3.78 -32.44
N PRO A 85 -6.63 3.70 -33.78
CA PRO A 85 -5.36 3.58 -34.52
C PRO A 85 -4.36 4.72 -34.27
N ARG A 86 -4.78 5.81 -33.62
CA ARG A 86 -3.90 6.95 -33.27
C ARG A 86 -3.05 6.68 -32.04
N ILE A 87 -3.36 5.64 -31.26
CA ILE A 87 -2.69 5.28 -30.00
C ILE A 87 -2.04 3.91 -30.17
N ASP A 88 -0.82 3.91 -30.71
CA ASP A 88 0.00 2.71 -30.93
C ASP A 88 1.08 2.49 -29.86
N ARG A 89 1.29 3.48 -28.98
CA ARG A 89 2.33 3.47 -27.93
C ARG A 89 2.01 4.45 -26.81
N PRO A 90 2.63 4.31 -25.61
CA PRO A 90 2.31 5.16 -24.47
C PRO A 90 2.47 6.67 -24.74
N SER A 91 3.56 7.07 -25.42
CA SER A 91 3.80 8.49 -25.78
C SER A 91 2.70 9.14 -26.64
N ARG A 92 1.92 8.37 -27.41
CA ARG A 92 0.84 8.93 -28.26
C ARG A 92 -0.40 9.32 -27.49
N ILE A 93 -0.58 8.78 -26.29
CA ILE A 93 -1.67 9.13 -25.38
C ILE A 93 -1.70 10.65 -25.14
N PHE A 94 -0.54 11.30 -25.06
CA PHE A 94 -0.41 12.75 -24.82
C PHE A 94 -0.53 13.60 -26.10
N GLY A 95 -0.70 12.96 -27.26
CA GLY A 95 -0.68 13.62 -28.57
C GLY A 95 0.71 14.09 -29.01
N ARG A 96 0.85 14.42 -30.31
CA ARG A 96 2.15 14.79 -30.92
C ARG A 96 2.78 16.02 -30.24
N PHE A 97 1.99 17.08 -30.06
CA PHE A 97 2.45 18.31 -29.45
C PHE A 97 2.64 18.19 -27.93
N GLY A 98 1.75 17.49 -27.23
CA GLY A 98 1.89 17.26 -25.79
C GLY A 98 3.16 16.46 -25.47
N TRP A 99 3.40 15.38 -26.22
CA TRP A 99 4.62 14.58 -26.09
C TRP A 99 5.89 15.40 -26.39
N TRP A 100 5.91 16.17 -27.49
CA TRP A 100 7.05 17.02 -27.82
C TRP A 100 7.39 18.01 -26.69
N ARG A 101 6.38 18.63 -26.07
CA ARG A 101 6.59 19.53 -24.92
C ARG A 101 7.10 18.78 -23.68
N MET A 102 6.62 17.56 -23.42
CA MET A 102 7.14 16.71 -22.35
C MET A 102 8.61 16.35 -22.58
N CYS A 103 9.00 15.99 -23.81
CA CYS A 103 10.39 15.73 -24.16
C CYS A 103 11.28 16.95 -23.94
N LEU A 104 10.79 18.16 -24.29
CA LEU A 104 11.51 19.40 -23.98
C LEU A 104 11.77 19.50 -22.47
N ILE A 105 10.74 19.38 -21.63
CA ILE A 105 10.90 19.50 -20.17
C ILE A 105 11.85 18.44 -19.59
N ARG A 106 11.79 17.21 -20.10
CA ARG A 106 12.69 16.12 -19.67
C ARG A 106 14.16 16.44 -19.93
N SER A 107 14.46 17.08 -21.07
CA SER A 107 15.81 17.49 -21.47
C SER A 107 16.25 18.84 -20.88
N PHE A 108 15.30 19.64 -20.41
CA PHE A 108 15.52 21.05 -20.04
C PHE A 108 16.00 21.38 -18.62
N PRO A 109 16.22 20.51 -17.62
CA PRO A 109 16.71 20.99 -16.31
C PRO A 109 18.08 21.67 -16.40
N ARG A 110 18.95 21.19 -17.30
CA ARG A 110 20.27 21.80 -17.53
C ARG A 110 20.17 23.05 -18.39
N LEU A 111 19.35 23.03 -19.44
CA LEU A 111 19.18 24.17 -20.33
C LEU A 111 18.41 25.32 -19.67
N PHE A 112 17.46 25.03 -18.77
CA PHE A 112 16.78 26.06 -17.97
C PHE A 112 17.71 26.71 -16.96
N VAL A 113 18.56 25.95 -16.26
CA VAL A 113 19.56 26.53 -15.35
C VAL A 113 20.64 27.28 -16.14
N LEU A 114 21.08 26.77 -17.29
CA LEU A 114 22.03 27.46 -18.17
C LEU A 114 21.42 28.69 -18.82
N LEU A 115 20.17 28.64 -19.28
CA LEU A 115 19.46 29.78 -19.84
C LEU A 115 19.15 30.79 -18.74
N ALA A 116 18.63 30.40 -17.58
CA ALA A 116 18.39 31.29 -16.46
C ALA A 116 19.71 31.89 -15.93
N ALA A 117 20.81 31.13 -15.89
CA ALA A 117 22.13 31.66 -15.57
C ALA A 117 22.66 32.58 -16.67
N ALA A 118 22.47 32.25 -17.96
CA ALA A 118 22.84 33.10 -19.09
C ALA A 118 21.95 34.34 -19.23
N PHE A 119 20.70 34.30 -18.74
CA PHE A 119 19.75 35.41 -18.72
C PHE A 119 19.82 36.22 -17.43
N ALA A 120 20.36 35.67 -16.34
CA ALA A 120 20.72 36.41 -15.13
C ALA A 120 22.10 37.05 -15.27
N ALA A 121 23.03 36.35 -15.91
CA ALA A 121 24.35 36.87 -16.27
C ALA A 121 24.28 37.77 -17.52
N GLY A 122 23.35 37.56 -18.44
CA GLY A 122 23.22 38.31 -19.70
C GLY A 122 23.00 39.82 -19.50
N PRO A 123 22.18 40.28 -18.55
CA PRO A 123 22.07 41.68 -18.18
C PRO A 123 23.32 42.23 -17.50
N VAL A 124 24.08 41.41 -16.77
CA VAL A 124 25.34 41.80 -16.09
C VAL A 124 26.50 41.87 -17.08
N PHE A 125 26.62 40.88 -17.96
CA PHE A 125 27.64 40.74 -18.99
C PHE A 125 27.34 41.66 -20.19
N GLY A 126 26.06 41.79 -20.55
CA GLY A 126 25.55 42.74 -21.53
C GLY A 126 25.67 44.18 -21.03
N ALA A 127 25.41 44.47 -19.76
CA ALA A 127 25.78 45.75 -19.16
C ALA A 127 27.30 45.95 -19.24
N GLY A 128 28.12 44.95 -18.90
CA GLY A 128 29.58 45.04 -19.01
C GLY A 128 30.07 45.38 -20.42
N MET A 129 29.52 44.74 -21.47
CA MET A 129 29.88 45.04 -22.87
C MET A 129 29.32 46.39 -23.36
N VAL A 130 28.07 46.70 -23.02
CA VAL A 130 27.43 47.95 -23.44
C VAL A 130 28.06 49.15 -22.73
N PHE A 131 28.40 49.06 -21.44
CA PHE A 131 29.08 50.13 -20.71
C PHE A 131 30.54 50.29 -21.12
N SER A 132 31.22 49.23 -21.57
CA SER A 132 32.57 49.27 -22.13
C SER A 132 32.67 49.79 -23.57
N ALA A 133 31.56 49.85 -24.33
CA ALA A 133 31.58 50.38 -25.69
C ALA A 133 31.67 51.91 -25.69
N GLU A 134 32.82 52.47 -26.04
CA GLU A 134 33.08 53.93 -25.99
C GLU A 134 32.25 54.71 -27.02
N ASP A 135 31.90 54.09 -28.16
CA ASP A 135 31.21 54.75 -29.28
C ASP A 135 29.68 54.87 -29.11
N ILE A 136 29.11 54.33 -28.01
CA ILE A 136 27.66 54.33 -27.77
C ILE A 136 27.31 55.40 -26.74
N SER A 137 26.32 56.23 -27.03
CA SER A 137 25.85 57.24 -26.07
C SER A 137 25.20 56.61 -24.85
N LEU A 138 25.43 57.18 -23.65
CA LEU A 138 24.86 56.72 -22.38
C LEU A 138 23.33 56.48 -22.42
N PRO A 139 22.51 57.34 -23.06
CA PRO A 139 21.06 57.11 -23.16
C PRO A 139 20.71 55.85 -23.96
N LEU A 140 21.45 55.58 -25.04
CA LEU A 140 21.23 54.42 -25.89
C LEU A 140 21.63 53.12 -25.17
N LYS A 141 22.71 53.16 -24.37
CA LYS A 141 23.12 52.06 -23.48
C LYS A 141 22.00 51.65 -22.52
N PHE A 142 21.34 52.64 -21.91
CA PHE A 142 20.24 52.41 -20.96
C PHE A 142 18.99 51.83 -21.64
N LEU A 143 18.63 52.31 -22.84
CA LEU A 143 17.52 51.79 -23.63
C LEU A 143 17.71 50.31 -24.01
N ILE A 144 18.92 49.92 -24.45
CA ILE A 144 19.24 48.52 -24.78
C ILE A 144 19.08 47.62 -23.55
N TRP A 145 19.56 48.08 -22.39
CA TRP A 145 19.46 47.31 -21.14
C TRP A 145 18.01 47.13 -20.68
N ILE A 146 17.19 48.18 -20.75
CA ILE A 146 15.74 48.10 -20.49
C ILE A 146 15.08 47.11 -21.44
N GLY A 147 15.44 47.13 -22.73
CA GLY A 147 14.90 46.20 -23.73
C GLY A 147 15.21 44.74 -23.39
N LEU A 148 16.45 44.43 -23.01
CA LEU A 148 16.87 43.08 -22.61
C LEU A 148 16.18 42.62 -21.32
N PHE A 149 16.02 43.52 -20.35
CA PHE A 149 15.29 43.23 -19.11
C PHE A 149 13.80 42.97 -19.34
N LEU A 150 13.15 43.78 -20.19
CA LEU A 150 11.74 43.55 -20.56
C LEU A 150 11.56 42.21 -21.28
N LEU A 151 12.50 41.84 -22.16
CA LEU A 151 12.48 40.55 -22.84
C LEU A 151 12.64 39.38 -21.87
N LEU A 152 13.48 39.52 -20.82
CA LEU A 152 13.58 38.56 -19.71
C LEU A 152 12.24 38.41 -18.98
N VAL A 153 11.61 39.53 -18.61
CA VAL A 153 10.33 39.53 -17.89
C VAL A 153 9.25 38.86 -18.72
N VAL A 154 9.15 39.19 -20.02
CA VAL A 154 8.21 38.55 -20.95
C VAL A 154 8.50 37.05 -21.08
N TYR A 155 9.76 36.64 -21.18
CA TYR A 155 10.14 35.23 -21.26
C TYR A 155 9.79 34.45 -19.98
N VAL A 156 10.08 35.00 -18.80
CA VAL A 156 9.74 34.39 -17.51
C VAL A 156 8.22 34.31 -17.36
N TYR A 157 7.50 35.37 -17.73
CA TYR A 157 6.04 35.40 -17.70
C TYR A 157 5.41 34.36 -18.63
N LEU A 158 5.88 34.27 -19.88
CA LEU A 158 5.40 33.27 -20.84
C LEU A 158 5.75 31.84 -20.38
N SER A 159 6.95 31.62 -19.85
CA SER A 159 7.36 30.33 -19.31
C SER A 159 6.51 29.90 -18.12
N PHE A 160 6.23 30.83 -17.19
CA PHE A 160 5.35 30.63 -16.06
C PHE A 160 3.92 30.31 -16.51
N PHE A 161 3.37 31.09 -17.44
CA PHE A 161 2.01 30.87 -17.94
C PHE A 161 1.86 29.54 -18.69
N LEU A 162 2.91 29.12 -19.40
CA LEU A 162 2.97 27.84 -20.12
C LEU A 162 3.10 26.63 -19.18
N LEU A 163 3.72 26.81 -18.00
CA LEU A 163 3.77 25.83 -16.91
C LEU A 163 2.42 25.75 -16.16
N VAL A 164 1.80 26.89 -15.86
CA VAL A 164 0.52 26.95 -15.12
C VAL A 164 -0.65 26.46 -15.95
N GLY A 165 -0.63 26.63 -17.27
CA GLY A 165 -1.70 26.20 -18.18
C GLY A 165 -1.79 24.68 -18.44
N GLY A 166 -0.82 23.90 -17.95
CA GLY A 166 -0.69 22.46 -18.24
C GLY A 166 -0.01 22.21 -19.58
N ILE A 167 1.08 21.44 -19.55
CA ILE A 167 1.90 21.17 -20.74
C ILE A 167 1.24 20.18 -21.69
N ALA A 168 0.59 19.17 -21.13
CA ALA A 168 -0.11 18.12 -21.85
C ALA A 168 -1.56 17.97 -21.34
N ARG A 169 -2.35 17.29 -22.16
CA ARG A 169 -3.80 17.19 -22.08
C ARG A 169 -4.17 15.71 -22.09
N LEU A 170 -5.04 15.27 -21.17
CA LEU A 170 -5.38 13.87 -20.95
C LEU A 170 -6.70 13.45 -21.64
N GLU A 171 -7.30 14.28 -22.50
CA GLU A 171 -8.57 13.94 -23.16
C GLU A 171 -8.47 12.70 -24.05
N ARG A 172 -7.33 12.47 -24.68
CA ARG A 172 -7.07 11.24 -25.47
C ARG A 172 -6.89 10.02 -24.58
N PHE A 173 -6.19 10.18 -23.45
CA PHE A 173 -6.04 9.15 -22.43
C PHE A 173 -7.40 8.71 -21.88
N ASN A 174 -8.18 9.69 -21.40
CA ASN A 174 -9.52 9.49 -20.85
C ASN A 174 -10.41 8.70 -21.82
N ARG A 175 -10.46 9.13 -23.09
CA ARG A 175 -11.23 8.45 -24.13
C ARG A 175 -10.75 7.01 -24.35
N ALA A 176 -9.44 6.80 -24.50
CA ALA A 176 -8.87 5.48 -24.74
C ALA A 176 -9.19 4.50 -23.59
N LEU A 177 -9.00 4.95 -22.35
CA LEU A 177 -9.33 4.18 -21.16
C LEU A 177 -10.83 3.90 -21.07
N GLY A 178 -11.68 4.90 -21.31
CA GLY A 178 -13.13 4.75 -21.27
C GLY A 178 -13.63 3.72 -22.29
N LEU A 179 -13.06 3.70 -23.50
CA LEU A 179 -13.42 2.72 -24.53
C LEU A 179 -12.99 1.29 -24.14
N LEU A 180 -11.78 1.12 -23.57
CA LEU A 180 -11.33 -0.18 -23.07
C LEU A 180 -12.24 -0.71 -21.96
N LEU A 181 -12.52 0.13 -20.97
CA LEU A 181 -13.38 -0.24 -19.85
C LEU A 181 -14.80 -0.56 -20.31
N SER A 182 -15.38 0.26 -21.19
CA SER A 182 -16.72 0.04 -21.73
C SER A 182 -16.81 -1.31 -22.45
N LYS A 183 -15.81 -1.61 -23.30
CA LYS A 183 -15.75 -2.87 -24.05
C LYS A 183 -15.71 -4.07 -23.11
N GLU A 184 -14.96 -3.98 -22.03
CA GLU A 184 -14.80 -5.08 -21.07
C GLU A 184 -16.03 -5.24 -20.15
N VAL A 185 -16.52 -4.14 -19.58
CA VAL A 185 -17.57 -4.17 -18.56
C VAL A 185 -18.95 -4.36 -19.17
N HIS A 186 -19.21 -3.74 -20.32
CA HIS A 186 -20.52 -3.73 -20.98
C HIS A 186 -20.56 -4.46 -22.32
N GLY A 187 -19.44 -4.93 -22.86
CA GLY A 187 -19.39 -5.56 -24.18
C GLY A 187 -19.62 -4.59 -25.36
N THR A 188 -19.66 -3.28 -25.10
CA THR A 188 -19.94 -2.23 -26.09
C THR A 188 -19.00 -1.04 -25.90
N THR A 189 -18.99 -0.07 -26.79
CA THR A 189 -18.19 1.16 -26.64
C THR A 189 -19.02 2.43 -26.42
N ASP A 190 -20.34 2.29 -26.37
CA ASP A 190 -21.29 3.42 -26.35
C ASP A 190 -21.73 3.81 -24.92
N LYS A 191 -21.51 2.93 -23.94
CA LYS A 191 -21.93 3.15 -22.55
C LYS A 191 -20.71 3.43 -21.66
N PRO A 192 -20.61 4.62 -21.04
CA PRO A 192 -19.50 4.90 -20.14
C PRO A 192 -19.61 4.04 -18.87
N VAL A 193 -18.47 3.52 -18.43
CA VAL A 193 -18.33 2.76 -17.18
C VAL A 193 -18.26 3.72 -15.99
N LYS A 194 -19.08 3.46 -14.99
CA LYS A 194 -19.21 4.26 -13.78
C LYS A 194 -18.84 3.46 -12.53
N PHE A 195 -18.70 4.14 -11.39
CA PHE A 195 -18.39 3.46 -10.13
C PHE A 195 -19.52 2.52 -9.67
N GLU A 196 -20.78 2.79 -10.02
CA GLU A 196 -21.90 1.87 -9.74
C GLU A 196 -21.75 0.49 -10.41
N ASP A 197 -20.88 0.35 -11.42
CA ASP A 197 -20.62 -0.93 -12.08
C ASP A 197 -19.63 -1.84 -11.30
N PHE A 198 -19.10 -1.38 -10.16
CA PHE A 198 -18.14 -2.09 -9.30
C PHE A 198 -18.69 -2.32 -7.89
N GLY A 199 -18.21 -3.38 -7.21
CA GLY A 199 -18.59 -3.70 -5.84
C GLY A 199 -19.83 -4.60 -5.70
N ASN A 200 -20.50 -4.51 -4.54
CA ASN A 200 -21.50 -5.48 -4.12
C ASN A 200 -22.67 -5.63 -5.11
N GLY A 201 -22.86 -6.85 -5.61
CA GLY A 201 -23.94 -7.22 -6.54
C GLY A 201 -23.56 -7.20 -8.02
N THR A 202 -22.36 -6.69 -8.38
CA THR A 202 -21.94 -6.59 -9.80
C THR A 202 -21.05 -7.76 -10.26
N GLY A 203 -20.57 -8.57 -9.30
CA GLY A 203 -19.60 -9.65 -9.55
C GLY A 203 -18.17 -9.17 -9.78
N ARG A 204 -17.91 -7.86 -9.65
CA ARG A 204 -16.58 -7.25 -9.79
C ARG A 204 -16.04 -6.76 -8.44
N PRO A 205 -14.71 -6.75 -8.26
CA PRO A 205 -14.10 -6.13 -7.09
C PRO A 205 -14.51 -4.66 -6.95
N GLU A 206 -14.53 -4.17 -5.72
CA GLU A 206 -14.73 -2.75 -5.45
C GLU A 206 -13.58 -1.91 -6.02
N LEU A 207 -13.88 -0.70 -6.50
CA LEU A 207 -12.87 0.20 -7.07
C LEU A 207 -12.88 1.55 -6.35
N LYS A 208 -11.73 1.93 -5.77
CA LYS A 208 -11.52 3.21 -5.09
C LYS A 208 -10.40 4.00 -5.75
N ILE A 209 -10.63 5.26 -6.08
CA ILE A 209 -9.62 6.12 -6.73
C ILE A 209 -9.46 7.40 -5.94
N VAL A 210 -8.21 7.74 -5.63
CA VAL A 210 -7.87 8.97 -4.91
C VAL A 210 -7.45 10.07 -5.87
N ALA A 211 -8.02 11.26 -5.72
CA ALA A 211 -7.59 12.47 -6.41
C ALA A 211 -7.52 13.66 -5.44
N THR A 212 -6.86 14.72 -5.87
CA THR A 212 -6.83 15.99 -5.12
C THR A 212 -7.88 16.93 -5.67
N ASN A 213 -8.89 17.30 -4.88
CA ASN A 213 -9.88 18.30 -5.28
C ASN A 213 -9.31 19.71 -5.04
N LEU A 214 -8.97 20.41 -6.13
CA LEU A 214 -8.41 21.76 -6.05
C LEU A 214 -9.47 22.82 -5.70
N THR A 215 -10.76 22.50 -5.82
CA THR A 215 -11.86 23.43 -5.52
C THR A 215 -12.07 23.51 -4.02
N THR A 216 -12.18 22.36 -3.35
CA THR A 216 -12.33 22.26 -1.90
C THR A 216 -10.98 22.29 -1.16
N ARG A 217 -9.88 21.95 -1.85
CA ARG A 217 -8.51 21.77 -1.31
C ARG A 217 -8.40 20.54 -0.41
N GLU A 218 -9.20 19.53 -0.69
CA GLU A 218 -9.28 18.30 0.08
C GLU A 218 -8.98 17.08 -0.78
N LEU A 219 -8.77 15.95 -0.10
CA LEU A 219 -8.72 14.64 -0.75
C LEU A 219 -10.13 14.27 -1.24
N GLU A 220 -10.23 13.80 -2.48
CA GLU A 220 -11.45 13.20 -3.01
C GLU A 220 -11.22 11.69 -3.17
N LEU A 221 -12.10 10.90 -2.56
CA LEU A 221 -12.18 9.46 -2.76
C LEU A 221 -13.38 9.15 -3.67
N PHE A 222 -13.10 8.77 -4.91
CA PHE A 222 -14.11 8.25 -5.81
C PHE A 222 -14.33 6.76 -5.54
N SER A 223 -15.58 6.37 -5.29
CA SER A 223 -15.98 5.00 -4.95
C SER A 223 -17.44 4.74 -5.35
N PRO A 224 -17.90 3.47 -5.36
CA PRO A 224 -19.31 3.15 -5.57
C PRO A 224 -20.24 3.80 -4.53
N GLN A 225 -19.76 4.02 -3.30
CA GLN A 225 -20.56 4.55 -2.19
C GLN A 225 -20.67 6.08 -2.24
N THR A 226 -19.57 6.76 -2.56
CA THR A 226 -19.51 8.24 -2.53
C THR A 226 -19.85 8.89 -3.86
N THR A 227 -19.47 8.25 -4.98
CA THR A 227 -19.58 8.83 -6.32
C THR A 227 -20.04 7.79 -7.37
N PRO A 228 -21.17 7.10 -7.17
CA PRO A 228 -21.61 6.01 -8.05
C PRO A 228 -21.82 6.45 -9.51
N ASP A 229 -22.21 7.70 -9.74
CA ASP A 229 -22.57 8.25 -11.04
C ASP A 229 -21.38 8.74 -11.88
N VAL A 230 -20.19 8.87 -11.27
CA VAL A 230 -18.99 9.38 -11.91
C VAL A 230 -18.38 8.32 -12.83
N CYS A 231 -17.96 8.73 -14.04
CA CYS A 231 -17.25 7.85 -14.96
C CYS A 231 -15.86 7.48 -14.40
N VAL A 232 -15.51 6.19 -14.42
CA VAL A 232 -14.21 5.72 -13.92
C VAL A 232 -13.04 6.35 -14.68
N ALA A 233 -13.17 6.50 -16.00
CA ALA A 233 -12.14 7.15 -16.82
C ALA A 233 -11.89 8.62 -16.41
N ASP A 234 -12.92 9.34 -15.96
CA ASP A 234 -12.80 10.71 -15.46
C ASP A 234 -12.07 10.76 -14.12
N ALA A 235 -12.40 9.86 -13.20
CA ALA A 235 -11.71 9.75 -11.91
C ALA A 235 -10.23 9.35 -12.06
N VAL A 236 -9.92 8.37 -12.91
CA VAL A 236 -8.52 8.01 -13.24
C VAL A 236 -7.79 9.20 -13.85
N SER A 237 -8.42 9.91 -14.79
CA SER A 237 -7.81 11.08 -15.43
C SER A 237 -7.54 12.21 -14.44
N ALA A 238 -8.48 12.48 -13.52
CA ALA A 238 -8.30 13.41 -12.41
C ALA A 238 -7.11 12.99 -11.52
N SER A 239 -7.04 11.70 -11.17
CA SER A 239 -5.97 11.13 -10.35
C SER A 239 -4.58 11.19 -11.01
N CYS A 240 -4.48 11.27 -12.34
CA CYS A 240 -3.22 11.36 -13.08
C CYS A 240 -2.79 12.80 -13.44
N CYS A 241 -3.52 13.84 -13.02
CA CYS A 241 -3.23 15.23 -13.41
C CYS A 241 -2.09 15.86 -12.60
N ILE A 242 -0.85 15.39 -12.82
CA ILE A 242 0.36 15.90 -12.16
C ILE A 242 0.47 17.41 -12.41
N PRO A 243 0.54 18.26 -11.36
CA PRO A 243 0.66 19.71 -11.53
C PRO A 243 1.82 20.09 -12.44
N PHE A 244 1.62 21.18 -13.19
CA PHE A 244 2.51 21.69 -14.22
C PHE A 244 2.64 20.78 -15.46
N VAL A 245 2.68 19.45 -15.31
CA VAL A 245 2.77 18.52 -16.44
C VAL A 245 1.44 18.40 -17.18
N PHE A 246 0.35 18.17 -16.45
CA PHE A 246 -0.98 17.96 -17.02
C PHE A 246 -1.94 19.06 -16.56
N LYS A 247 -2.83 19.46 -17.47
CA LYS A 247 -3.91 20.39 -17.12
C LYS A 247 -4.87 19.72 -16.13
N ALA A 248 -5.23 20.44 -15.07
CA ALA A 248 -6.22 19.99 -14.09
C ALA A 248 -7.52 19.48 -14.75
N TRP A 249 -8.03 18.35 -14.27
CA TRP A 249 -9.23 17.72 -14.80
C TRP A 249 -10.48 18.38 -14.23
N ARG A 250 -11.60 18.34 -14.98
CA ARG A 250 -12.86 18.96 -14.57
C ARG A 250 -13.96 17.91 -14.56
N ILE A 251 -14.57 17.68 -13.41
CA ILE A 251 -15.69 16.74 -13.26
C ILE A 251 -16.92 17.51 -12.78
N LYS A 252 -18.08 17.18 -13.33
CA LYS A 252 -19.37 17.68 -12.85
C LYS A 252 -20.12 16.53 -12.19
N LYS A 253 -20.15 16.52 -10.86
CA LYS A 253 -20.92 15.55 -10.08
C LYS A 253 -22.42 15.88 -10.14
N ARG A 254 -23.28 14.88 -10.01
CA ARG A 254 -24.74 15.08 -9.98
C ARG A 254 -25.12 16.01 -8.81
N GLY A 255 -26.02 16.94 -9.08
CA GLY A 255 -26.48 17.92 -8.09
C GLY A 255 -25.58 19.15 -7.91
N MET A 256 -24.40 19.20 -8.53
CA MET A 256 -23.54 20.38 -8.51
C MET A 256 -23.77 21.29 -9.71
N GLU A 257 -23.88 22.60 -9.45
CA GLU A 257 -24.05 23.60 -10.52
C GLU A 257 -22.77 23.81 -11.35
N ARG A 258 -21.60 23.71 -10.70
CA ARG A 258 -20.30 24.00 -11.30
C ARG A 258 -19.43 22.76 -11.38
N HIS A 259 -18.51 22.76 -12.34
CA HIS A 259 -17.46 21.75 -12.40
C HIS A 259 -16.45 21.99 -11.29
N GLU A 260 -16.08 20.91 -10.60
CA GLU A 260 -14.94 20.91 -9.68
C GLU A 260 -13.65 20.61 -10.45
N LEU A 261 -12.56 21.22 -10.03
CA LEU A 261 -11.22 21.00 -10.54
C LEU A 261 -10.45 19.98 -9.71
N TYR A 262 -9.74 19.10 -10.40
CA TYR A 262 -8.95 18.03 -9.79
C TYR A 262 -7.51 18.00 -10.31
N ALA A 263 -6.61 17.55 -9.44
CA ALA A 263 -5.22 17.26 -9.74
C ALA A 263 -4.82 15.87 -9.20
N ASP A 264 -3.59 15.48 -9.49
CA ASP A 264 -3.04 14.19 -9.11
C ASP A 264 -3.25 13.89 -7.62
N GLY A 265 -3.73 12.68 -7.32
CA GLY A 265 -4.01 12.26 -5.94
C GLY A 265 -2.74 12.17 -5.08
N GLY A 266 -1.58 11.99 -5.72
CA GLY A 266 -0.29 11.94 -5.05
C GLY A 266 0.08 13.22 -4.31
N LEU A 267 -0.59 14.35 -4.58
CA LEU A 267 -0.38 15.60 -3.82
C LEU A 267 -0.84 15.52 -2.37
N VAL A 268 -1.83 14.68 -2.08
CA VAL A 268 -2.44 14.55 -0.75
C VAL A 268 -2.27 13.14 -0.19
N SER A 269 -2.42 12.11 -1.02
CA SER A 269 -2.23 10.71 -0.60
C SER A 269 -1.74 9.84 -1.75
N ASN A 270 -0.44 9.52 -1.75
CA ASN A 270 0.15 8.69 -2.80
C ASN A 270 -0.24 7.22 -2.69
N LEU A 271 -0.41 6.70 -1.47
CA LEU A 271 -0.73 5.30 -1.21
C LEU A 271 -2.09 5.19 -0.52
N PRO A 272 -3.14 4.75 -1.23
CA PRO A 272 -4.51 4.75 -0.72
C PRO A 272 -4.87 3.47 0.06
N ALA A 273 -3.97 2.96 0.91
CA ALA A 273 -4.21 1.71 1.66
C ALA A 273 -5.30 1.86 2.74
N TRP A 274 -5.42 3.07 3.31
CA TRP A 274 -6.42 3.44 4.30
C TRP A 274 -7.86 3.40 3.77
N CYS A 275 -8.04 3.40 2.44
CA CYS A 275 -9.37 3.37 1.83
C CYS A 275 -10.13 2.08 2.12
N PHE A 276 -9.46 1.05 2.65
CA PHE A 276 -10.06 -0.24 3.02
C PHE A 276 -10.19 -0.46 4.53
N ASP A 277 -10.11 0.60 5.34
CA ASP A 277 -10.14 0.48 6.79
C ASP A 277 -11.47 -0.07 7.31
N GLU A 278 -12.60 0.39 6.75
CA GLU A 278 -13.92 -0.13 7.12
C GLU A 278 -14.07 -1.60 6.71
N GLU A 279 -13.65 -1.95 5.50
CA GLU A 279 -13.70 -3.33 5.00
C GLU A 279 -12.84 -4.28 5.83
N ARG A 280 -11.70 -3.80 6.33
CA ARG A 280 -10.82 -4.59 7.21
C ARG A 280 -11.42 -4.81 8.59
N LEU A 281 -12.16 -3.82 9.10
CA LEU A 281 -12.90 -3.99 10.36
C LEU A 281 -14.04 -5.00 10.21
N LEU A 282 -14.68 -5.06 9.03
CA LEU A 282 -15.73 -6.02 8.72
C LEU A 282 -15.21 -7.42 8.38
N ASP A 283 -14.00 -7.50 7.82
CA ASP A 283 -13.35 -8.75 7.41
C ASP A 283 -11.87 -8.78 7.85
N PRO A 284 -11.61 -9.08 9.14
CA PRO A 284 -10.24 -9.05 9.71
C PRO A 284 -9.28 -10.09 9.12
N ASP A 285 -9.81 -11.07 8.40
CA ASP A 285 -9.07 -12.12 7.72
C ASP A 285 -8.73 -11.78 6.26
N ALA A 286 -9.25 -10.68 5.72
CA ALA A 286 -8.87 -10.20 4.40
C ALA A 286 -7.48 -9.54 4.44
N LEU A 287 -6.60 -9.98 3.55
CA LEU A 287 -5.29 -9.38 3.36
C LEU A 287 -5.44 -7.99 2.76
N THR A 288 -4.56 -7.06 3.12
CA THR A 288 -4.43 -5.79 2.40
C THR A 288 -3.03 -5.74 1.81
N PHE A 289 -2.91 -5.71 0.49
CA PHE A 289 -1.64 -5.52 -0.21
C PHE A 289 -1.51 -4.07 -0.64
N ALA A 290 -0.62 -3.34 0.01
CA ALA A 290 -0.32 -1.96 -0.35
C ALA A 290 1.01 -1.90 -1.10
N ALA A 291 0.96 -1.74 -2.42
CA ALA A 291 2.11 -1.66 -3.31
C ALA A 291 2.54 -0.20 -3.51
N ASP A 292 3.62 0.19 -2.86
CA ASP A 292 4.19 1.53 -3.00
C ASP A 292 5.47 1.53 -3.84
N ILE A 293 5.52 2.43 -4.83
CA ILE A 293 6.67 2.65 -5.72
C ILE A 293 7.47 3.84 -5.19
N GLY A 294 8.50 3.55 -4.40
CA GLY A 294 9.38 4.54 -3.78
C GLY A 294 10.80 4.55 -4.35
N ASP A 295 11.54 5.62 -4.10
CA ASP A 295 13.01 5.61 -4.22
C ASP A 295 13.62 5.06 -2.92
N ASP A 296 14.85 4.54 -2.98
CA ASP A 296 15.51 4.01 -1.79
C ASP A 296 15.80 5.16 -0.79
N PRO A 297 15.21 5.14 0.41
CA PRO A 297 15.39 6.20 1.40
C PRO A 297 16.83 6.28 1.96
N HIS A 298 17.67 5.25 1.75
CA HIS A 298 19.04 5.21 2.25
C HIS A 298 20.06 5.82 1.29
N LYS A 299 19.65 6.27 0.09
CA LYS A 299 20.58 6.92 -0.84
C LYS A 299 21.06 8.28 -0.31
N PRO A 300 22.37 8.53 -0.26
CA PRO A 300 22.91 9.78 0.28
C PRO A 300 22.57 10.98 -0.62
N ILE A 301 22.15 12.07 0.03
CA ILE A 301 21.87 13.36 -0.64
C ILE A 301 23.19 14.10 -0.84
N THR A 302 23.87 13.82 -1.95
CA THR A 302 25.22 14.34 -2.22
C THR A 302 25.27 15.64 -3.02
N SER A 303 24.13 16.19 -3.46
CA SER A 303 24.12 17.40 -4.29
C SER A 303 22.98 18.37 -3.94
N PRO A 304 23.16 19.70 -4.11
CA PRO A 304 22.12 20.70 -3.87
C PRO A 304 20.84 20.44 -4.69
N ARG A 305 20.97 19.92 -5.91
CA ARG A 305 19.84 19.50 -6.74
C ARG A 305 19.07 18.33 -6.12
N ARG A 306 19.79 17.30 -5.65
CA ARG A 306 19.15 16.16 -4.95
C ARG A 306 18.48 16.61 -3.66
N PHE A 307 19.09 17.53 -2.92
CA PHE A 307 18.49 18.12 -1.74
C PHE A 307 17.16 18.81 -2.04
N LEU A 308 17.12 19.68 -3.05
CA LEU A 308 15.87 20.35 -3.44
C LEU A 308 14.78 19.35 -3.87
N VAL A 309 15.14 18.34 -4.64
CA VAL A 309 14.21 17.27 -5.05
C VAL A 309 13.70 16.49 -3.83
N ALA A 310 14.58 16.16 -2.88
CA ALA A 310 14.22 15.46 -1.67
C ALA A 310 13.29 16.28 -0.77
N VAL A 311 13.52 17.59 -0.64
CA VAL A 311 12.62 18.50 0.11
C VAL A 311 11.24 18.55 -0.53
N ILE A 312 11.15 18.78 -1.85
CA ILE A 312 9.87 18.84 -2.56
C ILE A 312 9.12 17.52 -2.44
N ARG A 313 9.80 16.38 -2.65
CA ARG A 313 9.18 15.06 -2.50
C ARG A 313 8.77 14.79 -1.06
N SER A 314 9.54 15.21 -0.07
CA SER A 314 9.17 15.02 1.33
C SER A 314 7.96 15.87 1.72
N ALA A 315 7.84 17.09 1.18
CA ALA A 315 6.68 17.94 1.41
C ALA A 315 5.40 17.39 0.76
N ILE A 316 5.51 16.78 -0.41
CA ILE A 316 4.36 16.24 -1.18
C ILE A 316 4.01 14.81 -0.74
N PHE A 317 5.00 13.96 -0.53
CA PHE A 317 4.85 12.52 -0.34
C PHE A 317 5.35 12.01 1.02
N GLY A 318 5.90 12.87 1.88
CA GLY A 318 6.42 12.46 3.20
C GLY A 318 5.33 11.99 4.16
N ALA A 319 4.08 12.44 3.96
CA ALA A 319 2.93 12.00 4.74
C ALA A 319 2.51 10.54 4.47
N SER A 320 3.00 9.91 3.40
CA SER A 320 2.65 8.54 3.00
C SER A 320 2.96 7.50 4.08
N LYS A 321 3.97 7.75 4.94
CA LYS A 321 4.30 6.88 6.09
C LYS A 321 3.24 6.85 7.19
N LEU A 322 2.30 7.80 7.22
CA LEU A 322 1.12 7.70 8.10
C LEU A 322 0.10 6.72 7.52
N SER A 323 -0.05 6.67 6.19
CA SER A 323 -0.97 5.77 5.49
C SER A 323 -0.55 4.30 5.58
N THR A 324 0.71 4.00 5.87
CA THR A 324 1.17 2.61 6.11
C THR A 324 0.73 2.05 7.46
N ARG A 325 0.34 2.90 8.43
CA ARG A 325 -0.21 2.45 9.72
C ARG A 325 -1.61 1.84 9.59
N ALA A 326 -2.31 2.22 8.52
CA ALA A 326 -3.64 1.71 8.24
C ALA A 326 -3.58 0.32 7.58
N ALA A 327 -2.47 -0.07 6.93
CA ALA A 327 -2.39 -1.38 6.32
C ALA A 327 -1.91 -2.43 7.34
N ASP A 328 -2.69 -3.51 7.53
CA ASP A 328 -2.24 -4.68 8.29
C ASP A 328 -0.92 -5.25 7.74
N HIS A 329 -0.74 -5.16 6.42
CA HIS A 329 0.39 -5.70 5.68
C HIS A 329 0.81 -4.72 4.57
N PHE A 330 2.09 -4.36 4.53
CA PHE A 330 2.62 -3.32 3.64
C PHE A 330 3.67 -3.92 2.70
N LEU A 331 3.45 -3.82 1.39
CA LEU A 331 4.35 -4.32 0.36
C LEU A 331 5.07 -3.14 -0.29
N HIS A 332 6.19 -2.76 0.31
CA HIS A 332 7.02 -1.68 -0.24
C HIS A 332 7.85 -2.23 -1.41
N VAL A 333 7.36 -2.03 -2.62
CA VAL A 333 8.09 -2.36 -3.84
C VAL A 333 9.06 -1.22 -4.14
N VAL A 334 10.22 -1.26 -3.46
CA VAL A 334 11.34 -0.36 -3.77
C VAL A 334 11.85 -0.71 -5.15
N HIS A 335 11.71 0.20 -6.10
CA HIS A 335 12.30 0.03 -7.42
C HIS A 335 13.16 1.23 -7.78
N ASP A 336 14.32 1.30 -7.14
CA ASP A 336 15.39 2.26 -7.42
C ASP A 336 16.72 1.55 -7.70
N GLN A 337 16.65 0.23 -7.90
CA GLN A 337 17.72 -0.56 -8.50
C GLN A 337 17.72 -0.23 -9.99
N ALA A 338 18.88 0.13 -10.52
CA ALA A 338 19.05 0.12 -11.95
C ALA A 338 18.74 -1.30 -12.44
N THR A 339 18.03 -1.47 -13.55
CA THR A 339 17.92 -2.80 -14.18
C THR A 339 19.33 -3.37 -14.37
N GLU A 340 19.49 -4.68 -14.59
CA GLU A 340 20.82 -5.31 -14.80
C GLU A 340 21.68 -4.57 -15.85
N ASN A 341 21.05 -3.81 -16.74
CA ASN A 341 21.66 -2.96 -17.77
C ASN A 341 21.92 -1.49 -17.38
N GLY A 342 21.76 -1.10 -16.12
CA GLY A 342 22.05 0.25 -15.62
C GLY A 342 20.94 1.29 -15.86
N HIS A 343 19.73 0.87 -16.26
CA HIS A 343 18.63 1.79 -16.59
C HIS A 343 17.61 1.90 -15.44
N THR A 344 17.42 3.10 -14.89
CA THR A 344 16.35 3.39 -13.92
C THR A 344 15.15 4.01 -14.65
N VAL A 345 13.96 3.42 -14.53
CA VAL A 345 12.72 3.99 -15.07
C VAL A 345 12.31 5.22 -14.26
N LYS A 346 12.27 6.41 -14.89
CA LYS A 346 11.83 7.64 -14.21
C LYS A 346 10.35 7.90 -14.42
N LEU A 347 9.79 8.80 -13.60
CA LEU A 347 8.39 9.20 -13.60
C LEU A 347 7.80 9.54 -14.98
N LEU A 348 8.59 10.13 -15.88
CA LEU A 348 8.13 10.61 -17.19
C LEU A 348 8.67 9.80 -18.39
N ASP A 349 9.29 8.64 -18.14
CA ASP A 349 9.87 7.81 -19.21
C ASP A 349 8.81 6.93 -19.91
N PHE A 350 7.84 7.57 -20.55
CA PHE A 350 6.76 6.91 -21.31
C PHE A 350 7.20 6.42 -22.72
N ASP A 351 8.49 6.40 -23.00
CA ASP A 351 9.12 5.99 -24.26
C ASP A 351 10.24 4.95 -24.06
N ILE A 352 10.25 4.26 -22.92
CA ILE A 352 11.17 3.12 -22.70
C ILE A 352 10.96 2.02 -23.74
N SER A 353 12.03 1.29 -24.02
CA SER A 353 11.98 0.13 -24.91
C SER A 353 11.19 -1.02 -24.27
N PHE A 354 10.66 -1.92 -25.09
CA PHE A 354 9.98 -3.13 -24.59
C PHE A 354 10.90 -3.98 -23.71
N ASN A 355 12.18 -4.11 -24.07
CA ASN A 355 13.16 -4.88 -23.28
C ASN A 355 13.38 -4.25 -21.89
N THR A 356 13.51 -2.93 -21.82
CA THR A 356 13.64 -2.20 -20.55
C THR A 356 12.38 -2.34 -19.69
N ALA A 357 11.20 -2.32 -20.33
CA ALA A 357 9.94 -2.56 -19.63
C ALA A 357 9.86 -3.99 -19.10
N ARG A 358 10.30 -4.98 -19.88
CA ARG A 358 10.35 -6.39 -19.48
C ARG A 358 11.28 -6.61 -18.28
N GLU A 359 12.48 -6.04 -18.31
CA GLU A 359 13.42 -6.09 -17.17
C GLU A 359 12.80 -5.49 -15.91
N ALA A 360 12.25 -4.28 -16.00
CA ALA A 360 11.62 -3.62 -14.85
C ALA A 360 10.43 -4.43 -14.29
N PHE A 361 9.66 -5.08 -15.17
CA PHE A 361 8.58 -5.98 -14.78
C PHE A 361 9.10 -7.21 -14.02
N GLU A 362 10.10 -7.92 -14.56
CA GLU A 362 10.66 -9.13 -13.90
C GLU A 362 11.31 -8.79 -12.56
N ASP A 363 12.04 -7.67 -12.46
CA ASP A 363 12.61 -7.19 -11.21
C ASP A 363 11.51 -6.95 -10.16
N SER A 364 10.44 -6.26 -10.55
CA SER A 364 9.31 -6.00 -9.65
C SER A 364 8.59 -7.28 -9.26
N ARG A 365 8.46 -8.24 -10.18
CA ARG A 365 7.84 -9.54 -9.94
C ARG A 365 8.67 -10.36 -8.95
N ALA A 366 9.99 -10.38 -9.09
CA ALA A 366 10.88 -11.08 -8.16
C ALA A 366 10.78 -10.51 -6.73
N VAL A 367 10.76 -9.17 -6.60
CA VAL A 367 10.57 -8.52 -5.28
C VAL A 367 9.20 -8.86 -4.70
N ALA A 368 8.14 -8.74 -5.50
CA ALA A 368 6.79 -9.07 -5.07
C ALA A 368 6.65 -10.55 -4.69
N GLN A 369 7.29 -11.46 -5.41
CA GLN A 369 7.27 -12.90 -5.12
C GLN A 369 7.88 -13.18 -3.74
N THR A 370 9.06 -12.63 -3.47
CA THR A 370 9.73 -12.81 -2.18
C THR A 370 8.89 -12.26 -1.03
N GLN A 371 8.39 -11.03 -1.17
CA GLN A 371 7.60 -10.41 -0.11
C GLN A 371 6.22 -11.08 0.06
N ILE A 372 5.43 -11.26 -1.00
CA ILE A 372 4.06 -11.83 -0.91
C ILE A 372 4.10 -13.29 -0.45
N VAL A 373 4.95 -14.12 -1.05
CA VAL A 373 4.91 -15.57 -0.79
C VAL A 373 5.60 -15.90 0.53
N SER A 374 6.85 -15.47 0.70
CA SER A 374 7.65 -15.83 1.88
C SER A 374 7.19 -15.08 3.13
N ASP A 375 7.03 -13.76 3.06
CA ASP A 375 6.76 -12.97 4.26
C ASP A 375 5.29 -13.02 4.69
N PHE A 376 4.34 -13.16 3.76
CA PHE A 376 2.91 -12.94 4.07
C PHE A 376 2.04 -14.21 4.04
N ILE A 377 2.12 -15.06 3.02
CA ILE A 377 1.23 -16.23 2.90
C ILE A 377 1.75 -17.40 3.73
N GLU A 378 3.04 -17.71 3.62
CA GLU A 378 3.65 -18.84 4.33
C GLU A 378 3.61 -18.62 5.85
N HIS A 379 4.13 -17.49 6.35
CA HIS A 379 4.11 -17.20 7.79
C HIS A 379 2.70 -17.19 8.38
N ARG A 380 1.70 -16.64 7.69
CA ARG A 380 0.32 -16.61 8.18
C ARG A 380 -0.27 -18.00 8.32
N ASN A 381 -0.11 -18.84 7.30
CA ASN A 381 -0.60 -20.21 7.35
C ASN A 381 0.11 -21.00 8.43
N THR A 382 1.42 -20.79 8.61
CA THR A 382 2.18 -21.35 9.72
C THR A 382 1.62 -20.89 11.06
N TYR A 383 1.46 -19.58 11.31
CA TYR A 383 0.93 -19.07 12.58
C TYR A 383 -0.49 -19.57 12.89
N ARG A 384 -1.38 -19.59 11.90
CA ARG A 384 -2.74 -20.12 12.09
C ARG A 384 -2.71 -21.61 12.40
N LYS A 385 -1.97 -22.39 11.61
CA LYS A 385 -1.82 -23.84 11.84
C LYS A 385 -1.16 -24.13 13.19
N THR A 386 -0.19 -23.31 13.60
CA THR A 386 0.45 -23.39 14.91
C THR A 386 -0.57 -23.16 16.03
N ALA A 387 -1.37 -22.10 15.96
CA ALA A 387 -2.43 -21.87 16.94
C ALA A 387 -3.49 -22.99 16.93
N GLU A 388 -3.82 -23.51 15.75
CA GLU A 388 -4.76 -24.64 15.60
C GLU A 388 -4.25 -25.89 16.31
N VAL A 389 -3.02 -26.31 16.02
CA VAL A 389 -2.39 -27.51 16.59
C VAL A 389 -2.16 -27.35 18.09
N ILE A 390 -1.74 -26.16 18.55
CA ILE A 390 -1.52 -25.92 19.98
C ILE A 390 -2.83 -26.01 20.77
N ALA A 391 -3.91 -25.44 20.25
CA ALA A 391 -5.21 -25.58 20.91
C ALA A 391 -5.64 -27.06 20.99
N ASP A 392 -5.47 -27.83 19.91
CA ASP A 392 -5.79 -29.27 19.90
C ASP A 392 -4.99 -30.04 20.96
N ILE A 393 -3.66 -29.83 21.02
CA ILE A 393 -2.78 -30.48 21.98
C ILE A 393 -3.21 -30.16 23.41
N VAL A 394 -3.45 -28.88 23.70
CA VAL A 394 -3.83 -28.47 25.06
C VAL A 394 -5.21 -29.01 25.43
N GLU A 395 -6.18 -29.03 24.51
CA GLU A 395 -7.49 -29.64 24.71
C GLU A 395 -7.37 -31.14 25.01
N GLU A 396 -6.56 -31.86 24.24
CA GLU A 396 -6.29 -33.28 24.42
C GLU A 396 -5.60 -33.56 25.76
N TYR A 397 -4.58 -32.76 26.11
CA TYR A 397 -3.85 -32.89 27.38
C TYR A 397 -4.76 -32.69 28.59
N LEU A 398 -5.60 -31.64 28.56
CA LEU A 398 -6.56 -31.37 29.65
C LEU A 398 -7.69 -32.40 29.71
N ALA A 399 -8.04 -33.04 28.59
CA ALA A 399 -8.99 -34.13 28.56
C ALA A 399 -8.42 -35.42 29.18
N ILE A 400 -7.15 -35.75 28.91
CA ILE A 400 -6.44 -36.92 29.50
C ILE A 400 -6.38 -36.81 31.03
N LEU A 401 -6.13 -35.61 31.54
CA LEU A 401 -6.09 -35.34 32.99
C LEU A 401 -7.48 -35.29 33.64
N GLU A 402 -8.55 -35.55 32.88
CA GLU A 402 -9.96 -35.44 33.27
C GLU A 402 -10.38 -34.06 33.82
N LEU A 403 -9.54 -33.03 33.66
CA LEU A 403 -9.79 -31.69 34.19
C LEU A 403 -10.98 -31.01 33.50
N ASN A 404 -11.23 -31.34 32.24
CA ASN A 404 -12.41 -30.86 31.50
C ASN A 404 -13.73 -31.51 31.96
N ARG A 405 -13.70 -32.60 32.75
CA ARG A 405 -14.90 -33.29 33.27
C ARG A 405 -15.33 -32.81 34.66
N VAL A 406 -14.44 -32.15 35.41
CA VAL A 406 -14.66 -31.75 36.81
C VAL A 406 -15.47 -30.45 36.94
N ALA A 407 -15.74 -29.74 35.84
CA ALA A 407 -16.56 -28.53 35.83
C ALA A 407 -18.07 -28.86 35.82
N ASN A 408 -18.64 -29.20 36.99
CA ASN A 408 -20.08 -29.20 37.33
C ASN A 408 -21.08 -28.97 36.17
N GLY A 409 -21.19 -29.95 35.26
CA GLY A 409 -22.31 -30.14 34.33
C GLY A 409 -22.77 -28.95 33.47
N LYS A 410 -21.99 -27.88 33.28
CA LYS A 410 -22.45 -26.70 32.51
C LYS A 410 -21.48 -26.09 31.51
N ASP A 411 -20.17 -26.24 31.67
CA ASP A 411 -19.21 -25.71 30.69
C ASP A 411 -18.25 -26.82 30.23
N GLU A 412 -18.32 -27.19 28.96
CA GLU A 412 -17.24 -27.92 28.29
C GLU A 412 -15.99 -27.04 28.36
N GLY A 413 -14.89 -27.55 28.94
CA GLY A 413 -13.65 -26.80 29.08
C GLY A 413 -13.18 -26.28 27.73
N ARG A 414 -13.28 -24.96 27.52
CA ARG A 414 -12.87 -24.29 26.29
C ARG A 414 -11.44 -23.81 26.44
N VAL A 415 -10.61 -24.18 25.48
CA VAL A 415 -9.24 -23.69 25.32
C VAL A 415 -9.19 -22.83 24.08
N ARG A 416 -8.41 -21.76 24.15
CA ARG A 416 -8.13 -20.87 23.02
C ARG A 416 -6.62 -20.71 22.90
N ALA A 417 -6.15 -20.63 21.67
CA ALA A 417 -4.74 -20.36 21.39
C ALA A 417 -4.65 -19.28 20.32
N ALA A 418 -3.73 -18.34 20.49
CA ALA A 418 -3.45 -17.25 19.55
C ALA A 418 -1.96 -16.94 19.51
N ILE A 419 -1.56 -16.19 18.49
CA ILE A 419 -0.20 -15.71 18.33
C ILE A 419 -0.17 -14.21 18.62
N ALA A 420 0.66 -13.79 19.58
CA ALA A 420 0.95 -12.39 19.88
C ALA A 420 2.21 -11.94 19.15
N LEU A 421 2.06 -10.92 18.30
CA LEU A 421 3.12 -10.35 17.46
C LEU A 421 3.22 -8.84 17.67
N PRO A 422 4.41 -8.22 17.57
CA PRO A 422 4.54 -6.78 17.53
C PRO A 422 3.88 -6.24 16.25
N GLU A 423 3.10 -5.17 16.38
CA GLU A 423 2.45 -4.54 15.23
C GLU A 423 3.47 -3.71 14.43
N ASN A 424 3.36 -3.71 13.10
CA ASN A 424 4.32 -3.06 12.21
C ASN A 424 4.55 -1.58 12.60
N GLY A 425 5.77 -1.24 13.00
CA GLY A 425 6.15 0.11 13.43
C GLY A 425 5.78 0.47 14.89
N MET A 426 5.16 -0.44 15.64
CA MET A 426 4.81 -0.27 17.06
C MET A 426 5.76 -1.09 17.94
N LYS A 427 6.61 -0.42 18.73
CA LYS A 427 7.59 -1.07 19.62
C LYS A 427 7.11 -1.28 21.06
N LYS A 428 5.85 -0.99 21.35
CA LYS A 428 5.32 -0.93 22.73
C LYS A 428 4.12 -1.83 22.97
N SER A 429 3.67 -2.55 21.96
CA SER A 429 2.46 -3.37 22.04
C SER A 429 2.58 -4.61 21.17
N LEU A 430 1.88 -5.66 21.60
CA LEU A 430 1.67 -6.89 20.87
C LEU A 430 0.19 -6.98 20.50
N ARG A 431 -0.14 -7.60 19.37
CA ARG A 431 -1.52 -7.83 18.96
C ARG A 431 -1.78 -9.33 18.89
N LEU A 432 -2.86 -9.80 19.51
CA LEU A 432 -3.33 -11.17 19.39
C LEU A 432 -3.92 -11.40 18.00
N ARG A 433 -3.35 -12.31 17.21
CA ARG A 433 -3.84 -12.71 15.89
C ARG A 433 -3.80 -14.24 15.73
N HIS A 434 -4.38 -14.71 14.63
CA HIS A 434 -4.37 -16.12 14.23
C HIS A 434 -4.96 -17.06 15.30
N GLY A 435 -5.93 -16.56 16.06
CA GLY A 435 -6.49 -17.30 17.17
C GLY A 435 -7.45 -18.40 16.75
N ARG A 436 -7.38 -19.56 17.40
CA ARG A 436 -8.38 -20.63 17.36
C ARG A 436 -9.33 -20.51 18.55
N ASN A 437 -10.61 -20.82 18.30
CA ASN A 437 -11.69 -20.77 19.30
C ASN A 437 -11.93 -19.35 19.87
N TYR A 438 -11.61 -18.28 19.13
CA TYR A 438 -11.97 -16.90 19.50
C TYR A 438 -13.34 -16.46 18.95
N ASP A 439 -14.04 -17.34 18.23
CA ASP A 439 -15.29 -17.02 17.52
C ASP A 439 -16.33 -16.38 18.46
N GLY A 440 -16.75 -15.17 18.08
CA GLY A 440 -17.78 -14.39 18.80
C GLY A 440 -17.31 -13.67 20.06
N ILE A 441 -16.00 -13.64 20.37
CA ILE A 441 -15.46 -12.99 21.57
C ILE A 441 -14.73 -11.69 21.22
N SER A 442 -14.93 -10.66 22.04
CA SER A 442 -14.42 -9.30 21.81
C SER A 442 -12.90 -9.12 21.92
N ASP A 443 -12.17 -10.12 22.41
CA ASP A 443 -10.71 -10.05 22.60
C ASP A 443 -9.90 -10.58 21.40
N GLN A 444 -10.55 -11.01 20.32
CA GLN A 444 -9.87 -11.27 19.06
C GLN A 444 -9.27 -9.97 18.51
N GLY A 445 -7.96 -9.93 18.25
CA GLY A 445 -7.29 -8.71 17.79
C GLY A 445 -6.89 -7.75 18.91
N LEU A 446 -7.00 -8.14 20.19
CA LEU A 446 -6.66 -7.29 21.33
C LEU A 446 -5.19 -6.84 21.27
N VAL A 447 -4.98 -5.54 21.52
CA VAL A 447 -3.65 -4.94 21.60
C VAL A 447 -3.19 -4.90 23.06
N LEU A 448 -2.14 -5.65 23.35
CA LEU A 448 -1.55 -5.85 24.65
C LEU A 448 -0.32 -4.95 24.83
N PRO A 449 -0.25 -4.09 25.86
CA PRO A 449 0.94 -3.29 26.11
C PRO A 449 2.11 -4.16 26.57
N ILE A 450 3.29 -3.97 25.98
CA ILE A 450 4.51 -4.69 26.39
C ILE A 450 4.84 -4.36 27.85
N ASN A 451 4.72 -3.08 28.21
CA ASN A 451 4.82 -2.62 29.59
C ASN A 451 3.43 -2.63 30.22
N GLY A 452 3.06 -3.75 30.85
CA GLY A 452 1.82 -3.84 31.61
C GLY A 452 0.86 -4.95 31.19
N SER A 453 1.30 -5.97 30.46
CA SER A 453 0.54 -7.21 30.32
C SER A 453 1.44 -8.39 30.62
N ILE A 454 0.89 -9.51 31.04
CA ILE A 454 1.66 -10.75 31.23
C ILE A 454 2.33 -11.21 29.93
N THR A 455 1.62 -11.10 28.79
CA THR A 455 2.18 -11.37 27.46
C THR A 455 3.34 -10.42 27.14
N GLY A 456 3.22 -9.14 27.52
CA GLY A 456 4.30 -8.16 27.39
C GLY A 456 5.50 -8.45 28.30
N ARG A 457 5.27 -8.99 29.50
CA ARG A 457 6.32 -9.45 30.42
C ARG A 457 7.06 -10.64 29.81
N CYS A 458 6.32 -11.61 29.27
CA CYS A 458 6.86 -12.74 28.53
C CYS A 458 7.78 -12.29 27.38
N TRP A 459 7.37 -11.27 26.59
CA TRP A 459 8.19 -10.70 25.52
C TRP A 459 9.51 -10.13 26.00
N ARG A 460 9.47 -9.29 27.05
CA ARG A 460 10.67 -8.61 27.56
C ARG A 460 11.64 -9.54 28.26
N GLU A 461 11.11 -10.52 29.00
CA GLU A 461 11.93 -11.42 29.81
C GLU A 461 12.40 -12.64 29.03
N GLY A 462 11.75 -12.98 27.90
CA GLY A 462 12.02 -14.20 27.17
C GLY A 462 11.75 -15.44 28.02
N LYS A 463 10.73 -15.39 28.87
CA LYS A 463 10.36 -16.49 29.78
C LYS A 463 8.86 -16.71 29.75
N THR A 464 8.47 -17.97 29.83
CA THR A 464 7.07 -18.36 29.94
C THR A 464 6.44 -17.74 31.18
N GLN A 465 5.22 -17.24 31.03
CA GLN A 465 4.46 -16.63 32.11
C GLN A 465 3.11 -17.31 32.23
N VAL A 466 2.62 -17.43 33.46
CA VAL A 466 1.35 -18.05 33.80
C VAL A 466 0.57 -17.14 34.73
N CYS A 467 -0.72 -16.98 34.44
CA CYS A 467 -1.67 -16.32 35.32
C CYS A 467 -2.88 -17.21 35.58
N PHE A 468 -3.19 -17.49 36.84
CA PHE A 468 -4.39 -18.26 37.25
C PHE A 468 -5.55 -17.37 37.71
N ARG A 469 -5.36 -16.05 37.69
CA ARG A 469 -6.39 -15.03 37.96
C ARG A 469 -6.18 -13.84 37.02
N PRO A 470 -6.28 -14.07 35.70
CA PRO A 470 -6.07 -13.00 34.75
C PRO A 470 -7.08 -11.86 35.02
N PHE A 471 -6.62 -10.61 34.96
CA PHE A 471 -7.45 -9.39 35.14
C PHE A 471 -8.07 -9.17 36.54
N ASP A 472 -7.45 -9.67 37.61
CA ASP A 472 -7.82 -9.40 39.01
C ASP A 472 -7.03 -8.26 39.68
N GLY A 473 -6.30 -7.45 38.90
CA GLY A 473 -5.90 -6.08 39.29
C GLY A 473 -4.44 -5.83 39.64
N VAL A 474 -3.54 -6.83 39.60
CA VAL A 474 -2.11 -6.62 39.96
C VAL A 474 -1.14 -6.92 38.81
N ASP A 475 -1.36 -7.98 38.03
CA ASP A 475 -0.37 -8.45 37.04
C ASP A 475 -0.66 -8.05 35.58
N ASP A 476 -1.92 -7.71 35.27
CA ASP A 476 -2.40 -7.41 33.92
C ASP A 476 -3.05 -6.01 33.86
N PHE A 477 -2.63 -5.18 32.91
CA PHE A 477 -3.11 -3.82 32.59
C PHE A 477 -3.02 -2.82 33.75
N PRO A 478 -1.80 -2.41 34.17
CA PRO A 478 -1.61 -1.49 35.29
C PRO A 478 -2.22 -0.11 35.01
N GLY A 479 -2.81 0.49 36.04
CA GLY A 479 -3.36 1.85 36.03
C GLY A 479 -4.88 1.92 36.04
N GLU A 480 -5.42 3.14 36.05
CA GLU A 480 -6.86 3.40 36.18
C GLU A 480 -7.71 2.82 35.03
N GLY A 481 -7.10 2.42 33.90
CA GLY A 481 -7.81 1.84 32.75
C GLY A 481 -8.19 0.36 32.88
N HIS A 482 -7.74 -0.35 33.92
CA HIS A 482 -7.93 -1.80 34.12
C HIS A 482 -9.38 -2.26 33.93
N TYR A 483 -10.36 -1.50 34.41
CA TYR A 483 -11.78 -1.86 34.32
C TYR A 483 -12.31 -1.91 32.87
N ARG A 484 -11.76 -1.08 31.96
CA ARG A 484 -12.15 -1.08 30.55
C ARG A 484 -11.60 -2.30 29.84
N TRP A 485 -10.35 -2.66 30.11
CA TRP A 485 -9.74 -3.86 29.54
C TRP A 485 -10.44 -5.14 30.00
N LYS A 486 -10.82 -5.22 31.28
CA LYS A 486 -11.61 -6.36 31.81
C LYS A 486 -12.94 -6.56 31.08
N SER A 487 -13.55 -5.49 30.55
CA SER A 487 -14.79 -5.59 29.75
C SER A 487 -14.60 -6.07 28.31
N LEU A 488 -13.36 -6.05 27.80
CA LEU A 488 -13.03 -6.47 26.44
C LEU A 488 -12.57 -7.93 26.36
N VAL A 489 -12.22 -8.54 27.49
CA VAL A 489 -11.66 -9.89 27.57
C VAL A 489 -12.71 -10.92 27.93
N TRP A 490 -12.54 -12.14 27.42
CA TRP A 490 -13.41 -13.27 27.71
C TRP A 490 -13.68 -13.42 29.23
N PRO A 491 -14.93 -13.24 29.70
CA PRO A 491 -15.23 -13.19 31.13
C PRO A 491 -15.03 -14.52 31.87
N GLU A 492 -15.03 -15.65 31.15
CA GLU A 492 -14.86 -16.98 31.73
C GLU A 492 -13.40 -17.44 31.76
N MET A 493 -12.47 -16.64 31.24
CA MET A 493 -11.04 -16.96 31.28
C MET A 493 -10.59 -17.14 32.74
N ARG A 494 -10.09 -18.33 33.06
CA ARG A 494 -9.58 -18.67 34.41
C ARG A 494 -8.08 -18.71 34.45
N TRP A 495 -7.43 -18.99 33.33
CA TRP A 495 -5.99 -19.06 33.25
C TRP A 495 -5.48 -18.59 31.89
N LEU A 496 -4.23 -18.13 31.90
CA LEU A 496 -3.52 -17.60 30.75
C LEU A 496 -2.07 -18.06 30.82
N LEU A 497 -1.61 -18.74 29.77
CA LEU A 497 -0.26 -19.21 29.55
C LEU A 497 0.32 -18.47 28.35
N THR A 498 1.49 -17.88 28.50
CA THR A 498 2.20 -17.20 27.40
C THR A 498 3.59 -17.78 27.23
N VAL A 499 3.87 -18.37 26.07
CA VAL A 499 5.12 -19.07 25.76
C VAL A 499 5.88 -18.30 24.67
N PRO A 500 7.11 -17.85 24.93
CA PRO A 500 7.93 -17.17 23.93
C PRO A 500 8.56 -18.19 22.96
N ILE A 501 8.60 -17.84 21.66
CA ILE A 501 9.15 -18.71 20.61
C ILE A 501 10.34 -18.04 19.91
N TRP A 502 11.37 -18.84 19.61
CA TRP A 502 12.53 -18.47 18.79
C TRP A 502 12.67 -19.44 17.61
N THR A 503 12.60 -18.90 16.40
CA THR A 503 12.60 -19.65 15.13
C THR A 503 13.99 -19.82 14.51
N ALA A 504 14.97 -19.00 14.91
CA ALA A 504 16.35 -19.12 14.45
C ALA A 504 17.36 -18.95 15.60
N GLN A 505 18.41 -19.77 15.61
CA GLN A 505 19.60 -19.57 16.45
C GLN A 505 20.44 -18.39 15.91
N THR A 506 19.93 -17.17 16.01
CA THR A 506 20.77 -15.98 15.81
C THR A 506 21.38 -15.58 17.14
N PRO A 507 22.71 -15.64 17.33
CA PRO A 507 23.36 -15.53 18.65
C PRO A 507 23.24 -14.14 19.34
N HIS A 508 22.46 -13.21 18.80
CA HIS A 508 22.35 -11.83 19.27
C HIS A 508 20.91 -11.29 19.38
N ARG A 509 19.87 -12.12 19.19
CA ARG A 509 18.48 -11.66 19.36
C ARG A 509 18.10 -11.66 20.84
N GLN A 510 17.75 -10.48 21.38
CA GLN A 510 17.29 -10.32 22.77
C GLN A 510 15.78 -10.55 22.95
N GLU A 511 15.00 -10.50 21.88
CA GLU A 511 13.53 -10.61 21.91
C GLU A 511 13.08 -11.88 21.15
N PRO A 512 11.97 -12.52 21.56
CA PRO A 512 11.38 -13.65 20.85
C PRO A 512 10.83 -13.22 19.48
N ASP A 513 10.60 -14.18 18.59
CA ASP A 513 9.98 -13.91 17.28
C ASP A 513 8.48 -13.64 17.40
N PHE A 514 7.82 -14.42 18.25
CA PHE A 514 6.42 -14.29 18.59
C PHE A 514 6.13 -14.96 19.93
N ILE A 515 4.94 -14.73 20.47
CA ILE A 515 4.47 -15.40 21.68
C ILE A 515 3.23 -16.22 21.34
N VAL A 516 3.23 -17.47 21.76
CA VAL A 516 2.02 -18.29 21.80
C VAL A 516 1.26 -17.91 23.07
N VAL A 517 0.00 -17.53 22.91
CA VAL A 517 -0.90 -17.21 24.02
C VAL A 517 -1.97 -18.28 24.06
N VAL A 518 -2.04 -19.02 25.16
CA VAL A 518 -3.05 -20.06 25.40
C VAL A 518 -3.86 -19.66 26.61
N ASP A 519 -5.18 -19.70 26.51
CA ASP A 519 -6.09 -19.36 27.60
C ASP A 519 -7.25 -20.34 27.67
N GLY A 520 -7.89 -20.44 28.84
CA GLY A 520 -8.98 -21.38 29.03
C GLY A 520 -9.82 -21.13 30.28
N ASN A 521 -10.98 -21.79 30.34
CA ASN A 521 -11.91 -21.72 31.47
C ASN A 521 -11.87 -22.97 32.38
N THR A 522 -11.02 -23.96 32.06
CA THR A 522 -10.82 -25.17 32.88
C THR A 522 -10.37 -24.81 34.29
N TYR A 523 -10.93 -25.50 35.29
CA TYR A 523 -10.63 -25.26 36.69
C TYR A 523 -9.57 -26.26 37.21
N PHE A 524 -8.39 -25.74 37.58
CA PHE A 524 -7.29 -26.54 38.12
C PHE A 524 -7.41 -26.85 39.63
N GLY A 525 -8.51 -26.47 40.29
CA GLY A 525 -8.64 -26.65 41.74
C GLY A 525 -7.85 -25.63 42.56
N GLU A 526 -7.74 -25.87 43.87
CA GLU A 526 -6.91 -25.05 44.77
C GLU A 526 -5.42 -25.44 44.73
N ASN A 527 -5.07 -26.52 44.03
CA ASN A 527 -3.71 -27.05 44.00
C ASN A 527 -2.86 -26.32 42.93
N LYS A 528 -2.33 -25.16 43.31
CA LYS A 528 -1.43 -24.37 42.45
C LYS A 528 -0.20 -25.14 41.97
N VAL A 529 0.32 -26.07 42.78
CA VAL A 529 1.52 -26.84 42.44
C VAL A 529 1.24 -27.76 41.25
N LEU A 530 0.13 -28.48 41.28
CA LEU A 530 -0.29 -29.34 40.17
C LEU A 530 -0.53 -28.53 38.89
N ALA A 531 -1.13 -27.34 39.02
CA ALA A 531 -1.38 -26.47 37.88
C ALA A 531 -0.08 -25.93 37.25
N GLU A 532 0.92 -25.60 38.07
CA GLU A 532 2.25 -25.17 37.60
C GLU A 532 3.01 -26.33 36.92
N GLU A 533 2.91 -27.55 37.43
CA GLU A 533 3.52 -28.74 36.81
C GLU A 533 2.93 -29.01 35.42
N ILE A 534 1.60 -29.03 35.31
CA ILE A 534 0.89 -29.24 34.03
C ILE A 534 1.27 -28.18 33.00
N LEU A 535 1.30 -26.90 33.40
CA LEU A 535 1.60 -25.82 32.46
C LEU A 535 3.08 -25.81 32.02
N LYS A 536 3.99 -26.35 32.84
CA LYS A 536 5.40 -26.52 32.48
C LYS A 536 5.60 -27.67 31.48
N GLU A 537 4.83 -28.74 31.60
CA GLU A 537 4.80 -29.81 30.59
C GLU A 537 4.27 -29.27 29.26
N LEU A 538 3.16 -28.53 29.30
CA LEU A 538 2.59 -27.87 28.11
C LEU A 538 3.54 -26.86 27.47
N GLU A 539 4.33 -26.10 28.24
CA GLU A 539 5.37 -25.22 27.70
C GLU A 539 6.34 -25.99 26.79
N THR A 540 6.83 -27.13 27.26
CA THR A 540 7.81 -27.95 26.53
C THR A 540 7.20 -28.50 25.25
N GLU A 541 5.98 -29.02 25.34
CA GLU A 541 5.26 -29.58 24.19
C GLU A 541 4.92 -28.51 23.13
N ILE A 542 4.54 -27.30 23.57
CA ILE A 542 4.32 -26.16 22.69
C ILE A 542 5.62 -25.79 21.96
N GLN A 543 6.74 -25.66 22.68
CA GLN A 543 8.02 -25.31 22.09
C GLN A 543 8.48 -26.34 21.05
N ASP A 544 8.37 -27.63 21.37
CA ASP A 544 8.76 -28.72 20.47
C ASP A 544 7.87 -28.78 19.21
N THR A 545 6.55 -28.62 19.41
CA THR A 545 5.58 -28.58 18.31
C THR A 545 5.87 -27.42 17.36
N VAL A 546 6.10 -26.22 17.90
CA VAL A 546 6.42 -25.04 17.11
C VAL A 546 7.75 -25.22 16.37
N ALA A 547 8.77 -25.76 17.02
CA ALA A 547 10.05 -26.06 16.38
C ALA A 547 9.88 -27.02 15.19
N SER A 548 9.01 -28.03 15.30
CA SER A 548 8.73 -28.95 14.20
C SER A 548 7.99 -28.30 13.02
N LEU A 549 7.06 -27.37 13.30
CA LEU A 549 6.26 -26.68 12.30
C LEU A 549 7.02 -25.58 11.56
N VAL A 550 8.08 -25.04 12.17
CA VAL A 550 8.91 -23.97 11.60
C VAL A 550 10.07 -24.53 10.76
N GLN A 551 10.50 -25.78 11.00
CA GLN A 551 11.57 -26.42 10.23
C GLN A 551 11.11 -27.12 8.94
N GLY A 552 9.82 -27.44 8.82
CA GLY A 552 9.22 -28.09 7.65
C GLY A 552 8.54 -27.07 6.75
#